data_AF-A0A813G3X9-F1
#
_entry.id   AF-A0A813G3X9-F1
#
_cell.length_a   1.000
_cell.length_b   1.000
_cell.length_c   1.000
_cell.angle_alpha   90.00
_cell.angle_beta   90.00
_cell.angle_gamma   90.00
#
_symmetry.space_group_name_H-M   'P 1'
#
loop_
_entity.id
_entity.type
_entity.pdbx_description
1 polymer ?
#
loop_
_entity_poly.entity_id
_entity_poly.type
_entity_poly.pdbx_seq_one_letter_code
_entity_poly.pdbx_strand_id
1 'polypeptide(L)'
;MLELSDLQGTWVASRGETIVIEGEQVLVNGIATRGFNLEEGSIAGFGIYQLKSVVRGDRVHEVHWQSKFSEYDVQRWSRVDQQEIKQRDAATKARLNDRAVIAGGSSFGALSDAECVLRLNALIKQWSEGQLVKIKSCDICPDACNRQKTGLSVDHVHYIATCIRADGFKDRGSGSPDVHDIPVLVREDATSDLGSAAISKWRTAVQESPQFPPFLLDGKSEVFCSLGSGHFSQALNLFRVRGRSMWSAQRYVAKEQSLRRALDEGISSIVLSAEMPTSDRRFVAEMLNITHGRKWRVGEDGKVVIEDGEATQASQFVALSKVLDADELGILVRLKLGVTELKSSDCTDSNWHSAEPEPRCSFDQAVDKNSEDNEVTSGSSSSSTNTSKL
;
A
#
# COMPACT_ATOMS: atom_id res chain seq x y z
N MET A 1 28.99 22.48 23.65
CA MET A 1 28.39 21.83 22.46
C MET A 1 29.14 20.55 22.21
N LEU A 2 28.47 19.51 21.72
CA LEU A 2 29.12 18.27 21.31
C LEU A 2 29.68 18.45 19.90
N GLU A 3 30.89 17.96 19.66
CA GLU A 3 31.50 18.01 18.34
C GLU A 3 30.98 16.87 17.48
N LEU A 4 30.98 17.03 16.16
CA LEU A 4 30.58 15.98 15.22
C LEU A 4 31.39 14.67 15.42
N SER A 5 32.64 14.80 15.86
CA SER A 5 33.50 13.67 16.20
C SER A 5 32.94 12.81 17.36
N ASP A 6 32.22 13.43 18.30
CA ASP A 6 31.62 12.71 19.43
C ASP A 6 30.42 11.85 19.00
N LEU A 7 29.80 12.19 17.87
CA LEU A 7 28.63 11.50 17.32
C LEU A 7 28.98 10.40 16.33
N GLN A 8 30.23 10.26 15.90
CA GLN A 8 30.62 9.24 14.93
C GLN A 8 30.32 7.82 15.41
N GLY A 9 30.00 6.92 14.48
CA GLY A 9 29.76 5.50 14.75
C GLY A 9 28.28 5.15 14.89
N THR A 10 28.02 3.96 15.45
CA THR A 10 26.67 3.38 15.53
C THR A 10 26.02 3.63 16.88
N TRP A 11 24.78 4.08 16.84
CA TRP A 11 23.94 4.40 17.97
C TRP A 11 22.64 3.61 17.89
N VAL A 12 22.16 3.14 19.03
CA VAL A 12 20.88 2.44 19.11
C VAL A 12 19.98 3.19 20.08
N ALA A 13 18.78 3.53 19.63
CA ALA A 13 17.75 4.12 20.45
C ALA A 13 17.18 3.10 21.44
N SER A 14 16.63 3.59 22.55
CA SER A 14 15.89 2.78 23.52
C SER A 14 14.67 2.07 22.92
N ARG A 15 14.18 2.51 21.75
CA ARG A 15 13.09 1.89 21.00
C ARG A 15 13.56 0.93 19.89
N GLY A 16 14.87 0.77 19.70
CA GLY A 16 15.48 -0.23 18.82
C GLY A 16 15.91 0.28 17.45
N GLU A 17 15.70 1.56 17.12
CA GLU A 17 16.22 2.15 15.89
C GLU A 17 17.74 2.29 15.95
N THR A 18 18.41 2.03 14.82
CA THR A 18 19.86 2.19 14.68
C THR A 18 20.18 3.43 13.84
N ILE A 19 21.09 4.27 14.31
CA ILE A 19 21.66 5.37 13.53
C ILE A 19 23.15 5.12 13.36
N VAL A 20 23.68 5.26 12.14
CA VAL A 20 25.12 5.27 11.88
C VAL A 20 25.50 6.66 11.38
N ILE A 21 26.48 7.27 12.02
CA ILE A 21 27.02 8.59 11.65
C ILE A 21 28.44 8.39 11.15
N GLU A 22 28.67 8.70 9.87
CA GLU A 22 29.95 8.56 9.17
C GLU A 22 30.29 9.86 8.44
N GLY A 23 31.26 10.60 8.96
CA GLY A 23 31.53 11.96 8.52
C GLY A 23 30.31 12.84 8.75
N GLU A 24 29.77 13.41 7.69
CA GLU A 24 28.54 14.22 7.70
C GLU A 24 27.28 13.40 7.35
N GLN A 25 27.42 12.12 6.99
CA GLN A 25 26.30 11.29 6.59
C GLN A 25 25.62 10.65 7.80
N VAL A 26 24.29 10.65 7.77
CA VAL A 26 23.44 9.97 8.76
C VAL A 26 22.63 8.87 8.07
N LEU A 27 22.87 7.63 8.51
CA LEU A 27 22.16 6.44 8.06
C LEU A 27 21.18 6.03 9.15
N VAL A 28 19.90 5.88 8.83
CA VAL A 28 18.89 5.37 9.76
C VAL A 28 18.52 3.95 9.32
N ASN A 29 18.74 2.98 10.19
CA ASN A 29 18.56 1.54 9.91
C ASN A 29 19.25 1.11 8.61
N GLY A 30 20.47 1.62 8.37
CA GLY A 30 21.28 1.31 7.19
C GLY A 30 20.87 2.03 5.90
N ILE A 31 19.87 2.92 5.95
CA ILE A 31 19.42 3.69 4.78
C ILE A 31 19.99 5.10 4.86
N ALA A 32 20.68 5.52 3.80
CA ALA A 32 21.16 6.89 3.66
C ALA A 32 19.96 7.82 3.53
N THR A 33 19.82 8.73 4.48
CA THR A 33 18.65 9.58 4.55
C THR A 33 18.93 10.94 3.91
N ARG A 34 18.26 11.23 2.79
CA ARG A 34 18.36 12.53 2.11
C ARG A 34 17.52 13.54 2.88
N GLY A 35 18.15 14.32 3.76
CA GLY A 35 17.45 15.31 4.60
C GLY A 35 18.07 15.50 5.99
N PHE A 36 19.12 14.75 6.32
CA PHE A 36 19.82 14.87 7.58
C PHE A 36 21.19 15.51 7.31
N ASN A 37 21.30 16.78 7.66
CA ASN A 37 22.59 17.49 7.65
C ASN A 37 23.00 17.73 9.10
N LEU A 38 24.28 17.60 9.42
CA LEU A 38 24.79 17.99 10.73
C LEU A 38 25.14 19.47 10.71
N GLU A 39 24.41 20.29 11.47
CA GLU A 39 24.66 21.73 11.63
C GLU A 39 25.01 22.00 13.10
N GLU A 40 26.21 22.55 13.36
CA GLU A 40 26.65 23.02 14.70
C GLU A 40 26.53 21.96 15.83
N GLY A 41 26.80 20.68 15.53
CA GLY A 41 26.68 19.60 16.52
C GLY A 41 25.23 19.13 16.77
N SER A 42 24.30 19.50 15.88
CA SER A 42 22.92 19.06 15.86
C SER A 42 22.57 18.41 14.51
N ILE A 43 21.70 17.40 14.50
CA ILE A 43 21.22 16.78 13.25
C ILE A 43 20.01 17.59 12.76
N ALA A 44 20.24 18.47 11.79
CA ALA A 44 19.19 19.19 11.06
C ALA A 44 18.34 18.17 10.30
N GLY A 45 17.06 18.08 10.67
CA GLY A 45 16.12 17.04 10.22
C GLY A 45 15.25 16.53 11.38
N PHE A 46 15.78 16.51 12.60
CA PHE A 46 15.03 16.37 13.84
C PHE A 46 14.90 17.74 14.54
N GLY A 47 14.24 18.70 13.89
CA GLY A 47 14.00 20.04 14.49
C GLY A 47 13.27 20.00 15.84
N ILE A 48 12.66 18.85 16.14
CA ILE A 48 11.96 18.46 17.36
C ILE A 48 12.87 18.04 18.51
N TYR A 49 14.12 17.58 18.33
CA TYR A 49 14.93 17.08 19.45
C TYR A 49 16.21 17.89 19.68
N GLN A 50 16.56 18.14 20.94
CA GLN A 50 17.81 18.76 21.38
C GLN A 50 18.65 17.76 22.16
N LEU A 51 19.96 17.78 21.89
CA LEU A 51 20.95 16.96 22.58
C LEU A 51 21.21 17.51 23.99
N LYS A 52 20.79 16.80 25.05
CA LYS A 52 20.83 17.37 26.42
C LYS A 52 21.91 16.87 27.37
N SER A 53 22.55 15.72 27.17
CA SER A 53 23.72 15.32 27.97
C SER A 53 24.42 14.08 27.43
N VAL A 54 25.73 13.99 27.67
CA VAL A 54 26.50 12.74 27.60
C VAL A 54 26.95 12.38 29.01
N VAL A 55 26.48 11.23 29.53
CA VAL A 55 27.04 10.66 30.74
C VAL A 55 28.19 9.75 30.32
N ARG A 56 29.43 10.14 30.65
CA ARG A 56 30.61 9.28 30.50
C ARG A 56 30.80 8.48 31.79
N GLY A 57 30.20 7.30 31.86
CA GLY A 57 30.70 6.23 32.73
C GLY A 57 31.81 5.45 32.01
N ASP A 58 32.53 4.58 32.72
CA ASP A 58 33.70 3.87 32.17
C ASP A 58 33.41 2.98 30.94
N ARG A 59 32.14 2.73 30.57
CA ARG A 59 31.80 1.81 29.45
C ARG A 59 30.61 2.18 28.57
N VAL A 60 29.85 3.24 28.82
CA VAL A 60 28.68 3.57 27.97
C VAL A 60 28.63 5.05 27.66
N HIS A 61 28.68 5.38 26.37
CA HIS A 61 28.36 6.71 25.86
C HIS A 61 26.87 6.75 25.57
N GLU A 62 26.10 7.38 26.45
CA GLU A 62 24.68 7.62 26.26
C GLU A 62 24.45 9.07 25.82
N VAL A 63 23.52 9.25 24.90
CA VAL A 63 23.17 10.53 24.30
C VAL A 63 21.65 10.69 24.37
N HIS A 64 21.20 11.77 25.00
CA HIS A 64 19.77 12.05 25.17
C HIS A 64 19.28 13.04 24.12
N TRP A 65 18.31 12.62 23.33
CA TRP A 65 17.59 13.45 22.38
C TRP A 65 16.26 13.80 23.03
N GLN A 66 16.11 15.04 23.50
CA GLN A 66 14.91 15.50 24.17
C GLN A 66 14.06 16.37 23.27
N SER A 67 12.76 16.12 23.21
CA SER A 67 11.84 16.93 22.42
C SER A 67 11.86 18.38 22.91
N LYS A 68 11.93 19.34 22.00
CA LYS A 68 11.76 20.78 22.26
C LYS A 68 10.34 21.11 22.70
N PHE A 69 9.39 20.21 22.44
CA PHE A 69 7.96 20.40 22.71
C PHE A 69 7.52 19.76 24.02
N SER A 70 8.32 18.84 24.57
CA SER A 70 8.00 18.16 25.83
C SER A 70 9.28 17.73 26.54
N GLU A 71 9.41 18.15 27.80
CA GLU A 71 10.53 17.72 28.63
C GLU A 71 10.48 16.22 28.97
N TYR A 72 9.32 15.57 28.79
CA TYR A 72 9.11 14.16 29.11
C TYR A 72 9.39 13.23 27.94
N ASP A 73 9.50 13.74 26.70
CA ASP A 73 9.81 12.93 25.54
C ASP A 73 11.33 12.93 25.27
N VAL A 74 12.03 12.05 25.98
CA VAL A 74 13.48 11.84 25.86
C VAL A 74 13.74 10.50 25.21
N GLN A 75 14.32 10.52 24.01
CA GLN A 75 14.85 9.32 23.37
C GLN A 75 16.32 9.15 23.79
N ARG A 76 16.61 7.97 24.34
CA ARG A 76 17.96 7.62 24.79
C ARG A 76 18.67 6.83 23.70
N TRP A 77 19.85 7.28 23.32
CA TRP A 77 20.70 6.64 22.33
C TRP A 77 21.98 6.17 23.01
N SER A 78 22.28 4.88 22.94
CA SER A 78 23.53 4.34 23.46
C SER A 78 24.46 3.96 22.31
N ARG A 79 25.76 4.23 22.44
CA ARG A 79 26.77 3.52 21.64
C ARG A 79 26.74 2.07 22.07
N VAL A 80 26.37 1.21 21.15
CA VAL A 80 26.28 -0.22 21.39
C VAL A 80 27.47 -0.87 20.68
N ASP A 81 28.13 -1.81 21.35
CA ASP A 81 29.13 -2.67 20.70
C ASP A 81 28.47 -3.36 19.50
N GLN A 82 29.13 -3.41 18.35
CA GLN A 82 28.62 -4.12 17.17
C GLN A 82 28.21 -5.57 17.49
N GLN A 83 28.85 -6.22 18.47
CA GLN A 83 28.40 -7.53 18.97
C GLN A 83 27.04 -7.47 19.67
N GLU A 84 26.80 -6.47 20.50
CA GLU A 84 25.52 -6.29 21.19
C GLU A 84 24.42 -5.84 20.22
N ILE A 85 24.72 -5.05 19.18
CA ILE A 85 23.78 -4.76 18.09
C ILE A 85 23.39 -6.04 17.38
N LYS A 86 24.37 -6.86 16.97
CA LYS A 86 24.09 -8.16 16.35
C LYS A 86 23.25 -9.07 17.24
N GLN A 87 23.47 -9.05 18.56
CA GLN A 87 22.68 -9.82 19.52
C GLN A 87 21.27 -9.25 19.70
N ARG A 88 21.10 -7.92 19.75
CA ARG A 88 19.79 -7.25 19.86
C ARG A 88 18.99 -7.35 18.59
N ASP A 89 19.62 -7.24 17.43
CA ASP A 89 19.00 -7.49 16.13
C ASP A 89 18.60 -8.96 16.02
N ALA A 90 19.45 -9.89 16.44
CA ALA A 90 19.10 -11.31 16.50
C ALA A 90 17.93 -11.57 17.48
N ALA A 91 17.92 -10.92 18.64
CA ALA A 91 16.86 -11.07 19.64
C ALA A 91 15.54 -10.38 19.23
N THR A 92 15.63 -9.24 18.53
CA THR A 92 14.47 -8.51 18.00
C THR A 92 13.92 -9.24 16.78
N LYS A 93 14.79 -9.75 15.90
CA LYS A 93 14.41 -10.64 14.80
C LYS A 93 13.81 -11.93 15.33
N ALA A 94 14.36 -12.52 16.40
CA ALA A 94 13.77 -13.67 17.08
C ALA A 94 12.40 -13.33 17.68
N ARG A 95 12.26 -12.20 18.38
CA ARG A 95 10.97 -11.75 18.94
C ARG A 95 9.93 -11.35 17.89
N LEU A 96 10.36 -10.76 16.77
CA LEU A 96 9.49 -10.43 15.64
C LEU A 96 9.10 -11.70 14.89
N ASN A 97 10.00 -12.67 14.77
CA ASN A 97 9.66 -14.00 14.28
C ASN A 97 8.69 -14.68 15.25
N ASP A 98 8.91 -14.62 16.56
CA ASP A 98 8.01 -15.17 17.57
C ASP A 98 6.65 -14.46 17.53
N ARG A 99 6.63 -13.14 17.38
CA ARG A 99 5.38 -12.38 17.23
C ARG A 99 4.71 -12.60 15.89
N ALA A 100 5.44 -12.80 14.79
CA ALA A 100 4.87 -13.18 13.51
C ALA A 100 4.31 -14.61 13.55
N VAL A 101 4.97 -15.51 14.28
CA VAL A 101 4.51 -16.87 14.57
C VAL A 101 3.29 -16.86 15.50
N ILE A 102 3.24 -15.98 16.49
CA ILE A 102 2.11 -15.84 17.42
C ILE A 102 0.93 -15.09 16.78
N ALA A 103 1.20 -14.01 16.03
CA ALA A 103 0.17 -13.21 15.36
C ALA A 103 -0.34 -13.86 14.06
N GLY A 104 0.39 -14.80 13.48
CA GLY A 104 0.03 -15.50 12.25
C GLY A 104 -0.08 -17.04 12.38
N GLY A 105 -0.28 -17.59 13.58
CA GLY A 105 -0.07 -19.04 13.73
C GLY A 105 -0.75 -19.81 14.86
N SER A 106 -1.52 -19.19 15.78
CA SER A 106 -2.27 -20.00 16.75
C SER A 106 -3.54 -20.67 16.19
N SER A 107 -3.94 -20.37 14.95
CA SER A 107 -5.23 -20.83 14.39
C SER A 107 -5.14 -21.97 13.38
N PHE A 108 -3.96 -22.26 12.83
CA PHE A 108 -3.75 -23.34 11.86
C PHE A 108 -2.55 -24.19 12.29
N GLY A 109 -2.77 -25.14 13.19
CA GLY A 109 -1.69 -25.84 13.90
C GLY A 109 -0.58 -26.43 13.02
N ALA A 110 0.63 -26.53 13.58
CA ALA A 110 1.80 -27.33 13.20
C ALA A 110 2.25 -27.44 11.73
N LEU A 111 1.62 -26.75 10.78
CA LEU A 111 2.03 -26.76 9.37
C LEU A 111 3.27 -25.89 9.19
N SER A 112 4.23 -26.41 8.43
CA SER A 112 5.36 -25.65 7.91
C SER A 112 4.88 -24.60 6.89
N ASP A 113 5.68 -23.55 6.68
CA ASP A 113 5.40 -22.52 5.67
C ASP A 113 5.10 -23.08 4.28
N ALA A 114 5.84 -24.13 3.87
CA ALA A 114 5.65 -24.80 2.59
C ALA A 114 4.28 -25.49 2.51
N GLU A 115 3.85 -26.16 3.58
CA GLU A 115 2.51 -26.79 3.65
C GLU A 115 1.40 -25.75 3.63
N CYS A 116 1.61 -24.60 4.28
CA CYS A 116 0.67 -23.49 4.24
C CYS A 116 0.51 -22.91 2.82
N VAL A 117 1.60 -22.76 2.06
CA VAL A 117 1.56 -22.31 0.66
C VAL A 117 0.92 -23.36 -0.25
N LEU A 118 1.21 -24.65 -0.05
CA LEU A 118 0.53 -25.73 -0.78
C LEU A 118 -0.98 -25.71 -0.53
N ARG A 119 -1.39 -25.53 0.73
CA ARG A 119 -2.80 -25.40 1.09
C ARG A 119 -3.45 -24.16 0.49
N LEU A 120 -2.77 -23.01 0.50
CA LEU A 120 -3.25 -21.78 -0.14
C LEU A 120 -3.50 -21.98 -1.63
N ASN A 121 -2.53 -22.53 -2.36
CA ASN A 121 -2.66 -22.82 -3.79
C ASN A 121 -3.79 -23.84 -4.06
N ALA A 122 -3.95 -24.86 -3.19
CA ALA A 122 -5.03 -25.83 -3.31
C ALA A 122 -6.41 -25.18 -3.14
N LEU A 123 -6.58 -24.30 -2.15
CA LEU A 123 -7.83 -23.58 -1.92
C LEU A 123 -8.15 -22.61 -3.05
N ILE A 124 -7.17 -21.83 -3.51
CA ILE A 124 -7.36 -20.94 -4.67
C ILE A 124 -7.79 -21.76 -5.88
N LYS A 125 -7.13 -22.89 -6.16
CA LYS A 125 -7.49 -23.77 -7.29
C LYS A 125 -8.89 -24.37 -7.15
N GLN A 126 -9.26 -24.79 -5.94
CA GLN A 126 -10.56 -25.40 -5.67
C GLN A 126 -11.71 -24.40 -5.84
N TRP A 127 -11.53 -23.17 -5.36
CA TRP A 127 -12.60 -22.18 -5.31
C TRP A 127 -12.61 -21.19 -6.47
N SER A 128 -11.57 -21.16 -7.32
CA SER A 128 -11.50 -20.26 -8.48
C SER A 128 -12.63 -20.52 -9.47
N GLU A 129 -13.24 -19.43 -9.94
CA GLU A 129 -14.26 -19.45 -10.99
C GLU A 129 -13.67 -19.59 -12.42
N GLY A 130 -12.34 -19.64 -12.56
CA GLY A 130 -11.68 -19.89 -13.83
C GLY A 130 -10.41 -19.05 -14.04
N GLN A 131 -10.35 -18.36 -15.19
CA GLN A 131 -9.25 -17.48 -15.57
C GLN A 131 -9.34 -16.14 -14.82
N LEU A 132 -8.25 -15.36 -14.86
CA LEU A 132 -8.23 -14.01 -14.30
C LEU A 132 -9.28 -13.12 -14.97
N VAL A 133 -10.02 -12.38 -14.15
CA VAL A 133 -11.06 -11.44 -14.60
C VAL A 133 -10.61 -10.01 -14.28
N LYS A 134 -10.83 -9.07 -15.20
CA LYS A 134 -10.62 -7.64 -14.91
C LYS A 134 -11.77 -7.12 -14.06
N ILE A 135 -11.48 -6.74 -12.81
CA ILE A 135 -12.47 -6.20 -11.87
C ILE A 135 -12.12 -4.74 -11.56
N LYS A 136 -13.13 -3.85 -11.59
CA LYS A 136 -12.91 -2.44 -11.27
C LYS A 136 -12.81 -2.25 -9.77
N SER A 137 -11.92 -1.37 -9.35
CA SER A 137 -11.74 -1.03 -7.93
C SER A 137 -13.03 -0.55 -7.23
N CYS A 138 -13.96 0.06 -7.97
CA CYS A 138 -15.24 0.53 -7.45
C CYS A 138 -16.25 -0.58 -7.21
N ASP A 139 -15.96 -1.81 -7.62
CA ASP A 139 -16.79 -3.00 -7.41
C ASP A 139 -16.28 -3.86 -6.24
N ILE A 140 -15.19 -3.41 -5.58
CA ILE A 140 -14.49 -4.15 -4.54
C ILE A 140 -14.69 -3.51 -3.16
N CYS A 141 -15.05 -4.32 -2.17
CA CYS A 141 -14.96 -3.97 -0.74
C CYS A 141 -14.07 -4.97 0.02
N PRO A 142 -13.59 -4.63 1.23
CA PRO A 142 -12.90 -5.59 2.09
C PRO A 142 -13.85 -6.74 2.50
N ASP A 143 -13.38 -7.98 2.42
CA ASP A 143 -14.17 -9.13 2.89
C ASP A 143 -14.42 -9.07 4.42
N ALA A 144 -15.60 -9.49 4.86
CA ALA A 144 -16.00 -9.46 6.28
C ALA A 144 -15.13 -10.37 7.17
N CYS A 145 -14.58 -11.43 6.60
CA CYS A 145 -13.72 -12.40 7.27
C CYS A 145 -12.25 -11.95 7.34
N ASN A 146 -11.87 -10.95 6.53
CA ASN A 146 -10.51 -10.43 6.48
C ASN A 146 -10.27 -9.41 7.61
N ARG A 147 -9.14 -9.55 8.34
CA ARG A 147 -8.73 -8.68 9.46
C ARG A 147 -9.89 -8.35 10.40
N GLN A 148 -10.43 -9.38 11.04
CA GLN A 148 -11.69 -9.32 11.82
C GLN A 148 -11.77 -8.23 12.91
N LYS A 149 -10.67 -7.53 13.26
CA LYS A 149 -10.68 -6.52 14.33
C LYS A 149 -10.51 -5.06 13.90
N THR A 150 -9.77 -4.74 12.83
CA THR A 150 -9.40 -3.32 12.58
C THR A 150 -9.63 -2.81 11.16
N GLY A 151 -9.96 -3.67 10.19
CA GLY A 151 -10.24 -3.22 8.82
C GLY A 151 -9.01 -2.68 8.06
N LEU A 152 -9.24 -1.71 7.18
CA LEU A 152 -8.19 -1.05 6.40
C LEU A 152 -7.67 0.19 7.12
N SER A 153 -6.40 0.52 6.90
CA SER A 153 -5.77 1.74 7.41
C SER A 153 -5.91 2.84 6.35
N VAL A 154 -6.55 3.94 6.71
CA VAL A 154 -6.76 5.07 5.78
C VAL A 154 -5.43 5.71 5.37
N ASP A 155 -4.50 5.90 6.31
CA ASP A 155 -3.14 6.35 6.04
C ASP A 155 -2.46 5.43 5.02
N HIS A 156 -2.57 4.11 5.15
CA HIS A 156 -1.94 3.19 4.21
C HIS A 156 -2.60 3.20 2.81
N VAL A 157 -3.91 3.43 2.73
CA VAL A 157 -4.61 3.64 1.45
C VAL A 157 -4.04 4.87 0.73
N HIS A 158 -3.91 5.99 1.45
CA HIS A 158 -3.29 7.19 0.89
C HIS A 158 -1.82 6.96 0.51
N TYR A 159 -1.12 6.07 1.23
CA TYR A 159 0.33 5.84 1.05
C TYR A 159 0.55 5.19 -0.30
N ILE A 160 -0.21 4.13 -0.56
CA ILE A 160 -0.22 3.45 -1.84
C ILE A 160 -0.60 4.44 -2.96
N ALA A 161 -1.62 5.28 -2.76
CA ALA A 161 -2.00 6.27 -3.77
C ALA A 161 -0.88 7.30 -4.04
N THR A 162 -0.16 7.71 -3.00
CA THR A 162 1.00 8.61 -3.13
C THR A 162 2.17 7.93 -3.85
N CYS A 163 2.46 6.67 -3.56
CA CYS A 163 3.43 5.88 -4.30
C CYS A 163 3.05 5.73 -5.78
N ILE A 164 1.79 5.39 -6.10
CA ILE A 164 1.31 5.31 -7.49
C ILE A 164 1.51 6.65 -8.21
N ARG A 165 1.24 7.78 -7.53
CA ARG A 165 1.42 9.12 -8.12
C ARG A 165 2.90 9.48 -8.35
N ALA A 166 3.80 9.06 -7.46
CA ALA A 166 5.21 9.42 -7.50
C ALA A 166 6.03 8.48 -8.39
N ASP A 167 5.80 7.18 -8.27
CA ASP A 167 6.60 6.11 -8.89
C ASP A 167 5.94 5.52 -10.15
N GLY A 168 4.68 5.93 -10.40
CA GLY A 168 3.86 5.44 -11.50
C GLY A 168 3.09 4.16 -11.18
N PHE A 169 2.10 3.86 -12.01
CA PHE A 169 1.29 2.65 -11.88
C PHE A 169 1.97 1.46 -12.55
N LYS A 170 2.39 0.50 -11.73
CA LYS A 170 3.14 -0.69 -12.15
C LYS A 170 2.20 -1.80 -12.63
N ASP A 171 1.71 -1.68 -13.85
CA ASP A 171 0.86 -2.67 -14.53
C ASP A 171 1.65 -3.95 -14.87
N ARG A 172 1.04 -5.13 -14.73
CA ARG A 172 1.64 -6.41 -15.14
C ARG A 172 1.94 -6.48 -16.63
N GLY A 173 1.16 -5.77 -17.45
CA GLY A 173 1.41 -5.66 -18.89
C GLY A 173 2.66 -4.83 -19.25
N SER A 174 3.28 -4.13 -18.30
CA SER A 174 4.39 -3.21 -18.60
C SER A 174 5.77 -3.87 -18.63
N GLY A 175 5.88 -5.16 -18.29
CA GLY A 175 7.16 -5.87 -18.16
C GLY A 175 8.03 -5.40 -16.99
N SER A 176 7.47 -4.61 -16.05
CA SER A 176 8.20 -4.19 -14.85
C SER A 176 8.48 -5.40 -13.94
N PRO A 177 9.66 -5.49 -13.30
CA PRO A 177 9.89 -6.51 -12.27
C PRO A 177 9.08 -6.23 -10.99
N ASP A 178 8.64 -4.99 -10.78
CA ASP A 178 7.98 -4.53 -9.57
C ASP A 178 6.45 -4.45 -9.72
N VAL A 179 5.83 -5.46 -10.32
CA VAL A 179 4.38 -5.46 -10.54
C VAL A 179 3.60 -5.61 -9.23
N HIS A 180 2.45 -4.96 -9.12
CA HIS A 180 1.56 -5.12 -7.98
C HIS A 180 1.03 -6.56 -7.85
N ASP A 181 0.71 -6.98 -6.63
CA ASP A 181 0.10 -8.27 -6.33
C ASP A 181 -1.26 -8.42 -7.02
N ILE A 182 -1.62 -9.65 -7.41
CA ILE A 182 -2.92 -9.95 -8.01
C ILE A 182 -3.98 -9.95 -6.91
N PRO A 183 -5.04 -9.13 -7.00
CA PRO A 183 -6.13 -9.19 -6.04
C PRO A 183 -6.79 -10.57 -6.04
N VAL A 184 -7.07 -11.08 -4.83
CA VAL A 184 -7.85 -12.30 -4.63
C VAL A 184 -9.17 -11.89 -4.02
N LEU A 185 -10.23 -12.12 -4.77
CA LEU A 185 -11.56 -11.62 -4.52
C LEU A 185 -12.54 -12.79 -4.41
N VAL A 186 -13.57 -12.66 -3.58
CA VAL A 186 -14.73 -13.55 -3.59
C VAL A 186 -15.89 -12.80 -4.22
N ARG A 187 -16.54 -13.40 -5.22
CA ARG A 187 -17.79 -12.87 -5.77
C ARG A 187 -18.91 -13.11 -4.75
N GLU A 188 -19.65 -12.06 -4.41
CA GLU A 188 -20.72 -12.12 -3.42
C GLU A 188 -21.99 -11.46 -3.93
N ASP A 189 -23.13 -12.05 -3.56
CA ASP A 189 -24.41 -11.34 -3.65
C ASP A 189 -24.49 -10.32 -2.51
N ALA A 190 -24.88 -9.09 -2.82
CA ALA A 190 -24.99 -8.01 -1.83
C ALA A 190 -26.00 -8.31 -0.72
N THR A 191 -26.93 -9.25 -0.94
CA THR A 191 -27.95 -9.70 -0.01
C THR A 191 -27.55 -10.97 0.77
N SER A 192 -26.43 -11.62 0.42
CA SER A 192 -25.91 -12.76 1.19
C SER A 192 -25.48 -12.29 2.58
N ASP A 193 -25.41 -13.20 3.56
CA ASP A 193 -24.97 -12.87 4.92
C ASP A 193 -23.55 -12.27 4.92
N LEU A 194 -22.64 -12.81 4.11
CA LEU A 194 -21.26 -12.32 4.03
C LEU A 194 -21.14 -11.05 3.20
N GLY A 195 -21.85 -10.95 2.08
CA GLY A 195 -21.87 -9.76 1.21
C GLY A 195 -22.47 -8.55 1.94
N SER A 196 -23.62 -8.73 2.58
CA SER A 196 -24.28 -7.67 3.35
C SER A 196 -23.45 -7.22 4.56
N ALA A 197 -22.78 -8.15 5.25
CA ALA A 197 -21.86 -7.82 6.34
C ALA A 197 -20.64 -7.05 5.86
N ALA A 198 -20.02 -7.44 4.74
CA ALA A 198 -18.88 -6.75 4.14
C ALA A 198 -19.25 -5.33 3.70
N ILE A 199 -20.37 -5.19 2.99
CA ILE A 199 -20.93 -3.91 2.55
C ILE A 199 -21.20 -3.00 3.74
N SER A 200 -21.88 -3.50 4.78
CA SER A 200 -22.25 -2.71 5.96
C SER A 200 -21.01 -2.24 6.71
N LYS A 201 -20.05 -3.16 6.96
CA LYS A 201 -18.77 -2.83 7.60
C LYS A 201 -18.01 -1.77 6.80
N TRP A 202 -17.97 -1.88 5.47
CA TRP A 202 -17.27 -0.91 4.63
C TRP A 202 -17.97 0.45 4.61
N ARG A 203 -19.30 0.47 4.54
CA ARG A 203 -20.09 1.71 4.62
C ARG A 203 -19.83 2.43 5.94
N THR A 204 -19.84 1.72 7.07
CA THR A 204 -19.51 2.29 8.39
C THR A 204 -18.10 2.87 8.40
N ALA A 205 -17.09 2.14 7.90
CA ALA A 205 -15.71 2.62 7.87
C ALA A 205 -15.56 3.93 7.07
N VAL A 206 -16.22 4.05 5.92
CA VAL A 206 -16.21 5.28 5.11
C VAL A 206 -16.92 6.45 5.82
N GLN A 207 -18.00 6.17 6.56
CA GLN A 207 -18.72 7.19 7.33
C GLN A 207 -17.90 7.70 8.53
N GLU A 208 -17.21 6.80 9.22
CA GLU A 208 -16.39 7.14 10.40
C GLU A 208 -15.07 7.83 10.02
N SER A 209 -14.56 7.57 8.82
CA SER A 209 -13.29 8.11 8.32
C SER A 209 -13.47 8.73 6.92
N PRO A 210 -13.89 10.01 6.83
CA PRO A 210 -14.20 10.68 5.57
C PRO A 210 -12.99 10.87 4.64
N GLN A 211 -11.78 10.54 5.10
CA GLN A 211 -10.58 10.49 4.28
C GLN A 211 -10.54 9.24 3.39
N PHE A 212 -11.28 8.17 3.71
CA PHE A 212 -11.44 7.05 2.77
C PHE A 212 -12.07 7.52 1.45
N PRO A 213 -11.83 6.83 0.32
CA PRO A 213 -12.64 7.06 -0.87
C PRO A 213 -14.13 6.82 -0.53
N PRO A 214 -15.05 7.54 -1.19
CA PRO A 214 -16.47 7.41 -0.92
C PRO A 214 -16.96 5.99 -1.23
N PHE A 215 -18.08 5.61 -0.65
CA PHE A 215 -18.70 4.32 -0.88
C PHE A 215 -19.29 4.26 -2.31
N LEU A 216 -18.84 3.30 -3.12
CA LEU A 216 -19.19 3.21 -4.56
C LEU A 216 -19.99 1.95 -4.94
N LEU A 217 -20.58 1.26 -3.96
CA LEU A 217 -21.29 -0.02 -4.16
C LEU A 217 -22.81 0.11 -4.05
N ASP A 218 -23.35 1.32 -3.89
CA ASP A 218 -24.80 1.51 -3.77
C ASP A 218 -25.54 1.03 -5.03
N GLY A 219 -26.62 0.28 -4.82
CA GLY A 219 -27.46 -0.27 -5.89
C GLY A 219 -26.90 -1.50 -6.61
N LYS A 220 -25.72 -2.02 -6.22
CA LYS A 220 -25.16 -3.23 -6.81
C LYS A 220 -25.75 -4.48 -6.17
N SER A 221 -26.18 -5.43 -7.01
CA SER A 221 -26.63 -6.76 -6.58
C SER A 221 -25.46 -7.72 -6.36
N GLU A 222 -24.33 -7.50 -7.04
CA GLU A 222 -23.12 -8.30 -6.92
C GLU A 222 -21.94 -7.39 -6.53
N VAL A 223 -21.10 -7.87 -5.61
CA VAL A 223 -19.89 -7.20 -5.15
C VAL A 223 -18.72 -8.17 -5.07
N PHE A 224 -17.49 -7.62 -5.07
CA PHE A 224 -16.29 -8.41 -4.91
C PHE A 224 -15.64 -8.15 -3.54
N CYS A 225 -15.58 -9.17 -2.71
CA CYS A 225 -15.03 -9.11 -1.37
C CYS A 225 -13.53 -9.49 -1.39
N SER A 226 -12.66 -8.54 -1.05
CA SER A 226 -11.21 -8.71 -1.12
C SER A 226 -10.65 -9.50 0.07
N LEU A 227 -10.08 -10.68 -0.20
CA LEU A 227 -9.26 -11.44 0.74
C LEU A 227 -7.80 -10.94 0.79
N GLY A 228 -7.34 -10.27 -0.27
CA GLY A 228 -6.02 -9.64 -0.34
C GLY A 228 -6.04 -8.38 -1.20
N SER A 229 -5.10 -7.46 -0.95
CA SER A 229 -4.95 -6.19 -1.69
C SER A 229 -6.09 -5.17 -1.50
N GLY A 230 -6.81 -5.22 -0.37
CA GLY A 230 -7.88 -4.26 -0.06
C GLY A 230 -7.43 -2.79 -0.05
N HIS A 231 -6.29 -2.46 0.58
CA HIS A 231 -5.76 -1.09 0.58
C HIS A 231 -5.45 -0.59 -0.83
N PHE A 232 -4.95 -1.46 -1.71
CA PHE A 232 -4.62 -1.12 -3.09
C PHE A 232 -5.89 -0.79 -3.90
N SER A 233 -6.94 -1.60 -3.79
CA SER A 233 -8.23 -1.30 -4.45
C SER A 233 -8.80 0.04 -3.98
N GLN A 234 -8.72 0.35 -2.68
CA GLN A 234 -9.19 1.65 -2.18
C GLN A 234 -8.28 2.81 -2.60
N ALA A 235 -6.97 2.59 -2.75
CA ALA A 235 -6.06 3.60 -3.28
C ALA A 235 -6.43 3.97 -4.73
N LEU A 236 -6.87 3.01 -5.54
CA LEU A 236 -7.36 3.27 -6.90
C LEU A 236 -8.69 4.06 -6.88
N ASN A 237 -9.56 3.78 -5.92
CA ASN A 237 -10.80 4.56 -5.77
C ASN A 237 -10.53 6.03 -5.44
N LEU A 238 -9.43 6.36 -4.72
CA LEU A 238 -9.00 7.76 -4.55
C LEU A 238 -8.69 8.45 -5.89
N PHE A 239 -8.04 7.76 -6.84
CA PHE A 239 -7.84 8.32 -8.19
C PHE A 239 -9.15 8.43 -8.97
N ARG A 240 -10.04 7.43 -8.86
CA ARG A 240 -11.34 7.44 -9.55
C ARG A 240 -12.17 8.65 -9.19
N VAL A 241 -12.22 8.99 -7.89
CA VAL A 241 -13.03 10.10 -7.38
C VAL A 241 -12.26 11.42 -7.30
N ARG A 242 -11.01 11.44 -7.77
CA ARG A 242 -10.09 12.57 -7.64
C ARG A 242 -10.03 13.07 -6.19
N GLY A 243 -9.92 12.13 -5.25
CA GLY A 243 -9.86 12.40 -3.82
C GLY A 243 -8.65 13.24 -3.45
N ARG A 244 -8.79 14.05 -2.41
CA ARG A 244 -7.70 14.89 -1.88
C ARG A 244 -6.69 14.01 -1.13
N SER A 245 -5.39 14.30 -1.25
CA SER A 245 -4.37 13.63 -0.46
C SER A 245 -4.46 14.05 1.01
N MET A 246 -4.25 13.10 1.94
CA MET A 246 -4.13 13.42 3.37
C MET A 246 -2.85 14.21 3.71
N TRP A 247 -1.84 14.18 2.84
CA TRP A 247 -0.52 14.76 3.13
C TRP A 247 -0.15 15.93 2.23
N SER A 248 -0.98 16.23 1.24
CA SER A 248 -0.79 17.39 0.38
C SER A 248 -2.11 18.00 -0.03
N ALA A 249 -2.10 19.27 -0.44
CA ALA A 249 -3.29 19.93 -0.99
C ALA A 249 -3.74 19.36 -2.35
N GLN A 250 -2.95 18.46 -2.94
CA GLN A 250 -3.20 17.94 -4.28
C GLN A 250 -4.21 16.79 -4.27
N ARG A 251 -4.97 16.69 -5.35
CA ARG A 251 -5.84 15.54 -5.64
C ARG A 251 -5.08 14.42 -6.33
N TYR A 252 -5.55 13.18 -6.16
CA TYR A 252 -5.06 12.04 -6.92
C TYR A 252 -5.65 12.08 -8.33
N VAL A 253 -4.82 12.32 -9.34
CA VAL A 253 -5.23 12.41 -10.76
C VAL A 253 -4.51 11.35 -11.56
N ALA A 254 -5.26 10.54 -12.31
CA ALA A 254 -4.72 9.49 -13.17
C ALA A 254 -4.14 10.06 -14.46
N LYS A 255 -2.88 10.49 -14.44
CA LYS A 255 -2.17 11.03 -15.61
C LYS A 255 -1.77 9.92 -16.60
N GLU A 256 -1.31 8.80 -16.08
CA GLU A 256 -0.79 7.68 -16.87
C GLU A 256 -1.90 6.91 -17.58
N GLN A 257 -1.62 6.42 -18.79
CA GLN A 257 -2.58 5.62 -19.55
C GLN A 257 -2.81 4.25 -18.91
N SER A 258 -1.78 3.64 -18.33
CA SER A 258 -1.88 2.35 -17.61
C SER A 258 -2.85 2.46 -16.43
N LEU A 259 -2.69 3.49 -15.59
CA LEU A 259 -3.60 3.76 -14.46
C LEU A 259 -5.02 4.04 -14.94
N ARG A 260 -5.20 4.85 -15.99
CA ARG A 260 -6.54 5.10 -16.56
C ARG A 260 -7.21 3.80 -17.01
N ARG A 261 -6.51 2.94 -17.75
CA ARG A 261 -7.03 1.61 -18.13
C ARG A 261 -7.39 0.76 -16.91
N ALA A 262 -6.56 0.74 -15.87
CA ALA A 262 -6.86 0.01 -14.63
C ALA A 262 -8.13 0.53 -13.94
N LEU A 263 -8.41 1.84 -14.01
CA LEU A 263 -9.65 2.43 -13.50
C LEU A 263 -10.86 2.13 -14.41
N ASP A 264 -10.69 2.22 -15.73
CA ASP A 264 -11.82 2.10 -16.66
C ASP A 264 -12.22 0.64 -16.93
N GLU A 265 -11.22 -0.22 -17.13
CA GLU A 265 -11.36 -1.63 -17.48
C GLU A 265 -11.27 -2.57 -16.27
N GLY A 266 -10.57 -2.15 -15.20
CA GLY A 266 -10.29 -2.97 -14.03
C GLY A 266 -8.91 -3.64 -14.06
N ILE A 267 -8.60 -4.37 -12.98
CA ILE A 267 -7.34 -5.07 -12.78
C ILE A 267 -7.58 -6.58 -12.80
N SER A 268 -6.69 -7.30 -13.49
CA SER A 268 -6.70 -8.76 -13.51
C SER A 268 -6.65 -9.32 -12.09
N SER A 269 -7.69 -10.06 -11.71
CA SER A 269 -7.92 -10.56 -10.35
C SER A 269 -8.29 -12.04 -10.39
N ILE A 270 -7.96 -12.77 -9.32
CA ILE A 270 -8.49 -14.11 -9.07
C ILE A 270 -9.87 -13.94 -8.43
N VAL A 271 -10.90 -14.50 -9.04
CA VAL A 271 -12.25 -14.52 -8.49
C VAL A 271 -12.55 -15.92 -7.96
N LEU A 272 -12.85 -15.99 -6.67
CA LEU A 272 -13.26 -17.19 -5.96
C LEU A 272 -14.79 -17.19 -5.80
N SER A 273 -15.36 -18.40 -5.78
CA SER A 273 -16.79 -18.62 -5.62
C SER A 273 -17.33 -18.18 -4.25
N ALA A 274 -18.55 -17.64 -4.25
CA ALA A 274 -19.32 -17.31 -3.04
C ALA A 274 -19.49 -18.51 -2.10
N GLU A 275 -19.52 -19.73 -2.63
CA GLU A 275 -19.69 -20.97 -1.86
C GLU A 275 -18.48 -21.30 -0.97
N MET A 276 -17.37 -20.56 -1.10
CA MET A 276 -16.17 -20.75 -0.30
C MET A 276 -16.46 -20.53 1.20
N PRO A 277 -16.25 -21.56 2.06
CA PRO A 277 -16.52 -21.46 3.48
C PRO A 277 -15.73 -20.35 4.17
N THR A 278 -16.32 -19.74 5.20
CA THR A 278 -15.71 -18.70 6.02
C THR A 278 -14.33 -19.11 6.57
N SER A 279 -14.14 -20.37 6.94
CA SER A 279 -12.85 -20.88 7.43
C SER A 279 -11.76 -20.79 6.37
N ASP A 280 -12.08 -21.15 5.12
CA ASP A 280 -11.13 -21.13 4.02
C ASP A 280 -10.84 -19.69 3.61
N ARG A 281 -11.85 -18.81 3.61
CA ARG A 281 -11.65 -17.37 3.34
C ARG A 281 -10.69 -16.74 4.32
N ARG A 282 -10.86 -17.04 5.63
CA ARG A 282 -9.94 -16.57 6.68
C ARG A 282 -8.53 -17.09 6.44
N PHE A 283 -8.37 -18.38 6.16
CA PHE A 283 -7.07 -18.97 5.86
C PHE A 283 -6.41 -18.29 4.65
N VAL A 284 -7.14 -18.14 3.54
CA VAL A 284 -6.60 -17.47 2.34
C VAL A 284 -6.23 -16.02 2.65
N ALA A 285 -7.09 -15.26 3.33
CA ALA A 285 -6.80 -13.88 3.69
C ALA A 285 -5.58 -13.75 4.61
N GLU A 286 -5.45 -14.61 5.62
CA GLU A 286 -4.31 -14.65 6.52
C GLU A 286 -3.03 -15.00 5.77
N MET A 287 -3.06 -16.06 4.97
CA MET A 287 -1.92 -16.48 4.17
C MET A 287 -1.46 -15.39 3.19
N LEU A 288 -2.38 -14.70 2.52
CA LEU A 288 -2.06 -13.59 1.62
C LEU A 288 -1.46 -12.37 2.35
N ASN A 289 -1.74 -12.21 3.64
CA ASN A 289 -1.08 -11.19 4.44
C ASN A 289 0.34 -11.61 4.87
N ILE A 290 0.58 -12.89 5.15
CA ILE A 290 1.88 -13.36 5.67
C ILE A 290 2.88 -13.81 4.58
N THR A 291 2.46 -14.23 3.38
CA THR A 291 3.35 -14.73 2.30
C THR A 291 4.13 -13.63 1.57
N HIS A 292 4.39 -12.50 2.23
CA HIS A 292 5.07 -11.36 1.64
C HIS A 292 6.44 -11.74 1.04
N GLY A 293 6.77 -11.13 -0.11
CA GLY A 293 8.08 -11.27 -0.75
C GLY A 293 8.23 -12.55 -1.57
N ARG A 294 7.24 -13.46 -1.52
CA ARG A 294 7.17 -14.61 -2.42
C ARG A 294 6.70 -14.16 -3.80
N LYS A 295 7.33 -14.68 -4.84
CA LYS A 295 6.99 -14.34 -6.22
C LYS A 295 5.68 -15.03 -6.63
N TRP A 296 4.77 -14.26 -7.18
CA TRP A 296 3.54 -14.76 -7.79
C TRP A 296 3.82 -15.09 -9.24
N ARG A 297 3.75 -16.36 -9.62
CA ARG A 297 3.83 -16.79 -11.01
C ARG A 297 2.43 -16.88 -11.58
N VAL A 298 2.19 -16.20 -12.70
CA VAL A 298 0.98 -16.38 -13.50
C VAL A 298 1.35 -17.29 -14.67
N GLY A 299 0.77 -18.49 -14.71
CA GLY A 299 0.89 -19.40 -15.83
C GLY A 299 0.15 -18.88 -17.07
N GLU A 300 0.48 -19.42 -18.23
CA GLU A 300 -0.18 -19.09 -19.51
C GLU A 300 -1.67 -19.45 -19.52
N ASP A 301 -2.09 -20.37 -18.64
CA ASP A 301 -3.49 -20.75 -18.42
C ASP A 301 -4.24 -19.78 -17.48
N GLY A 302 -3.59 -18.67 -17.10
CA GLY A 302 -4.12 -17.69 -16.16
C GLY A 302 -4.13 -18.17 -14.71
N LYS A 303 -3.58 -19.36 -14.41
CA LYS A 303 -3.48 -19.84 -13.04
C LYS A 303 -2.33 -19.16 -12.33
N VAL A 304 -2.60 -18.75 -11.10
CA VAL A 304 -1.59 -18.14 -10.25
C VAL A 304 -1.07 -19.17 -9.27
N VAL A 305 0.25 -19.31 -9.21
CA VAL A 305 0.96 -20.12 -8.23
C VAL A 305 1.86 -19.21 -7.43
N ILE A 306 1.74 -19.27 -6.11
CA ILE A 306 2.70 -18.62 -5.22
C ILE A 306 3.89 -19.56 -5.09
N GLU A 307 5.06 -19.10 -5.52
CA GLU A 307 6.29 -19.90 -5.50
C GLU A 307 6.73 -20.17 -4.06
N ASP A 308 7.18 -21.40 -3.82
CA ASP A 308 7.92 -21.74 -2.62
C ASP A 308 9.38 -21.31 -2.80
N GLY A 309 9.82 -20.34 -2.01
CA GLY A 309 11.14 -19.74 -2.12
C GLY A 309 11.36 -18.74 -0.98
N GLU A 310 12.62 -18.35 -0.78
CA GLU A 310 12.94 -17.31 0.18
C GLU A 310 12.17 -16.04 -0.17
N ALA A 311 11.41 -15.52 0.79
CA ALA A 311 10.82 -14.20 0.65
C ALA A 311 11.94 -13.23 0.28
N THR A 312 11.78 -12.53 -0.84
CA THR A 312 12.69 -11.43 -1.20
C THR A 312 12.82 -10.51 0.01
N GLN A 313 14.04 -10.04 0.31
CA GLN A 313 14.29 -9.17 1.45
C GLN A 313 13.40 -7.92 1.34
N ALA A 314 12.26 -7.98 2.00
CA ALA A 314 11.33 -6.88 2.11
C ALA A 314 11.96 -5.85 3.03
N SER A 315 11.78 -4.56 2.73
CA SER A 315 12.07 -3.55 3.75
C SER A 315 11.22 -3.84 4.99
N GLN A 316 11.74 -3.55 6.18
CA GLN A 316 11.03 -3.75 7.44
C GLN A 316 9.63 -3.09 7.45
N PHE A 317 9.52 -1.92 6.81
CA PHE A 317 8.24 -1.24 6.61
C PHE A 317 7.22 -2.13 5.90
N VAL A 318 7.63 -2.77 4.80
CA VAL A 318 6.74 -3.61 4.01
C VAL A 318 6.31 -4.85 4.80
N ALA A 319 7.24 -5.50 5.52
CA ALA A 319 6.93 -6.64 6.37
C ALA A 319 5.92 -6.26 7.48
N LEU A 320 6.17 -5.16 8.20
CA LEU A 320 5.27 -4.70 9.27
C LEU A 320 3.90 -4.26 8.72
N SER A 321 3.84 -3.70 7.51
CA SER A 321 2.59 -3.18 6.94
C SER A 321 1.47 -4.22 6.77
N LYS A 322 1.82 -5.50 6.80
CA LYS A 322 0.89 -6.62 6.56
C LYS A 322 0.38 -7.28 7.84
N VAL A 323 1.13 -7.18 8.94
CA VAL A 323 0.79 -7.80 10.23
C VAL A 323 0.15 -6.82 11.21
N LEU A 324 0.48 -5.54 11.07
CA LEU A 324 -0.06 -4.49 11.93
C LEU A 324 -1.55 -4.29 11.67
N ASP A 325 -2.25 -3.97 12.74
CA ASP A 325 -3.63 -3.56 12.68
C ASP A 325 -3.78 -2.17 12.00
N ALA A 326 -5.00 -1.69 11.79
CA ALA A 326 -5.20 -0.47 11.00
C ALA A 326 -4.60 0.80 11.64
N ASP A 327 -4.62 0.87 12.97
CA ASP A 327 -4.16 2.02 13.73
C ASP A 327 -2.63 1.99 13.84
N GLU A 328 -2.07 0.84 14.21
CA GLU A 328 -0.63 0.60 14.25
C GLU A 328 0.02 0.83 12.87
N LEU A 329 -0.64 0.36 11.81
CA LEU A 329 -0.22 0.58 10.43
C LEU A 329 -0.27 2.07 10.05
N GLY A 330 -1.28 2.80 10.52
CA GLY A 330 -1.36 4.23 10.30
C GLY A 330 -0.18 4.98 10.92
N ILE A 331 0.20 4.61 12.15
CA ILE A 331 1.38 5.15 12.83
C ILE A 331 2.65 4.84 12.02
N LEU A 332 2.83 3.58 11.59
CA LEU A 332 3.98 3.16 10.80
C LEU A 332 4.11 3.96 9.49
N VAL A 333 2.99 4.19 8.79
CA VAL A 333 2.95 5.01 7.55
C VAL A 333 3.38 6.45 7.83
N ARG A 334 2.85 7.07 8.89
CA ARG A 334 3.23 8.45 9.25
C ARG A 334 4.71 8.57 9.58
N LEU A 335 5.26 7.62 10.33
CA LEU A 335 6.69 7.53 10.61
C LEU A 335 7.50 7.40 9.31
N LYS A 336 7.06 6.53 8.39
CA LYS A 336 7.72 6.33 7.09
C LYS A 336 7.74 7.59 6.23
N LEU A 337 6.69 8.40 6.30
CA LEU A 337 6.56 9.65 5.55
C LEU A 337 7.15 10.87 6.28
N GLY A 338 7.63 10.72 7.52
CA GLY A 338 8.10 11.84 8.34
C GLY A 338 7.00 12.81 8.76
N VAL A 339 5.74 12.34 8.86
CA VAL A 339 4.59 13.15 9.28
C VAL A 339 4.49 13.13 10.80
N THR A 340 4.83 14.25 11.45
CA THR A 340 4.89 14.37 12.92
C THR A 340 3.62 14.96 13.54
N GLU A 341 2.87 15.77 12.79
CA GLU A 341 1.60 16.37 13.23
C GLU A 341 0.56 16.30 12.11
N LEU A 342 -0.62 15.77 12.41
CA LEU A 342 -1.79 16.02 11.57
C LEU A 342 -2.14 17.50 11.75
N LYS A 343 -2.01 18.31 10.69
CA LYS A 343 -2.59 19.66 10.69
C LYS A 343 -4.11 19.54 10.80
N SER A 344 -4.60 19.48 12.03
CA SER A 344 -6.02 19.36 12.38
C SER A 344 -6.85 20.56 11.91
N SER A 345 -6.20 21.67 11.52
CA SER A 345 -6.86 22.95 11.23
C SER A 345 -7.54 23.05 9.85
N ASP A 346 -7.25 22.14 8.91
CA ASP A 346 -7.81 22.23 7.55
C ASP A 346 -8.88 21.14 7.28
N CYS A 347 -9.25 20.35 8.31
CA CYS A 347 -10.07 19.14 8.16
C CYS A 347 -11.59 19.37 8.32
N THR A 348 -12.05 20.59 8.57
CA THR A 348 -13.49 20.90 8.68
C THR A 348 -14.16 21.15 7.33
N ASP A 349 -13.40 21.14 6.23
CA ASP A 349 -14.01 21.08 4.91
C ASP A 349 -14.70 19.72 4.77
N SER A 350 -16.03 19.71 4.88
CA SER A 350 -16.91 18.57 4.60
C SER A 350 -16.85 18.10 3.14
N ASN A 351 -15.85 18.56 2.38
CA ASN A 351 -15.78 18.48 0.93
C ASN A 351 -14.60 17.65 0.41
N TRP A 352 -14.27 16.54 1.10
CA TRP A 352 -13.23 15.59 0.68
C TRP A 352 -13.48 14.97 -0.69
N HIS A 353 -14.74 14.98 -1.14
CA HIS A 353 -15.17 14.24 -2.33
C HIS A 353 -15.83 15.09 -3.42
N SER A 354 -16.30 16.32 -3.18
CA SER A 354 -16.82 17.09 -4.33
C SER A 354 -15.64 17.59 -5.13
N ALA A 355 -15.47 17.03 -6.32
CA ALA A 355 -14.81 17.75 -7.38
C ALA A 355 -15.72 18.94 -7.72
N GLU A 356 -15.28 20.17 -7.47
CA GLU A 356 -15.85 21.25 -8.27
C GLU A 356 -15.59 20.87 -9.73
N PRO A 357 -16.61 20.90 -10.61
CA PRO A 357 -16.39 20.66 -12.02
C PRO A 357 -15.38 21.70 -12.48
N GLU A 358 -14.19 21.26 -12.89
CA GLU A 358 -13.23 22.18 -13.48
C GLU A 358 -13.94 22.91 -14.63
N PRO A 359 -13.79 24.25 -14.73
CA PRO A 359 -14.37 24.99 -15.84
C PRO A 359 -13.90 24.29 -17.11
N ARG A 360 -14.86 23.75 -17.88
CA ARG A 360 -14.57 23.11 -19.17
C ARG A 360 -13.70 24.09 -19.93
N CYS A 361 -12.45 23.71 -20.19
CA CYS A 361 -11.60 24.45 -21.09
C CYS A 361 -12.32 24.43 -22.44
N SER A 362 -12.96 25.54 -22.79
CA SER A 362 -13.71 25.72 -24.03
C SER A 362 -12.72 25.77 -25.17
N PHE A 363 -12.31 24.60 -25.64
CA PHE A 363 -11.57 24.44 -26.88
C PHE A 363 -12.58 24.14 -27.97
N ASP A 364 -13.34 25.16 -28.37
CA ASP A 364 -14.08 25.15 -29.62
C ASP A 364 -14.03 26.55 -30.25
N GLN A 365 -13.75 26.55 -31.56
CA GLN A 365 -13.73 27.67 -32.52
C GLN A 365 -12.38 28.38 -32.77
N ALA A 366 -11.49 27.69 -33.50
CA ALA A 366 -10.78 28.28 -34.63
C ALA A 366 -11.26 27.53 -35.89
N VAL A 367 -12.30 28.03 -36.57
CA VAL A 367 -12.22 28.69 -37.88
C VAL A 367 -11.50 27.82 -38.93
N ASP A 368 -12.27 26.96 -39.61
CA ASP A 368 -11.98 26.55 -40.99
C ASP A 368 -12.92 27.33 -41.92
N LYS A 369 -12.37 28.33 -42.59
CA LYS A 369 -12.93 28.95 -43.80
C LYS A 369 -11.90 28.77 -44.91
N ASN A 370 -12.36 28.13 -45.99
CA ASN A 370 -11.81 27.99 -47.35
C ASN A 370 -11.92 26.51 -47.73
N SER A 371 -12.56 26.09 -48.82
CA SER A 371 -13.06 26.78 -50.00
C SER A 371 -14.01 25.84 -50.75
N GLU A 372 -14.97 26.44 -51.45
CA GLU A 372 -15.93 25.80 -52.35
C GLU A 372 -15.27 25.24 -53.62
N ASP A 373 -16.09 24.46 -54.35
CA ASP A 373 -16.04 24.09 -55.77
C ASP A 373 -15.22 22.85 -56.20
N ASN A 374 -15.92 21.73 -56.43
CA ASN A 374 -16.28 21.36 -57.81
C ASN A 374 -17.19 20.12 -57.94
N GLU A 375 -18.28 20.36 -58.67
CA GLU A 375 -18.97 19.54 -59.67
C GLU A 375 -19.02 17.99 -59.61
N VAL A 376 -20.28 17.56 -59.45
CA VAL A 376 -20.99 16.46 -60.10
C VAL A 376 -20.32 15.87 -61.36
N THR A 377 -20.08 14.55 -61.36
CA THR A 377 -20.40 13.68 -62.52
C THR A 377 -20.82 12.29 -62.08
N SER A 378 -21.99 11.89 -62.57
CA SER A 378 -22.59 10.56 -62.53
C SER A 378 -21.81 9.55 -63.37
N GLY A 379 -21.67 8.31 -62.89
CA GLY A 379 -21.14 7.20 -63.67
C GLY A 379 -21.46 5.86 -63.03
N SER A 380 -22.55 5.24 -63.48
CA SER A 380 -22.96 3.88 -63.19
C SER A 380 -22.11 2.84 -63.94
N SER A 381 -21.63 1.81 -63.26
CA SER A 381 -21.49 0.46 -63.84
C SER A 381 -21.14 -0.62 -62.81
N SER A 382 -21.88 -1.71 -62.95
CA SER A 382 -21.73 -3.05 -62.38
C SER A 382 -20.39 -3.72 -62.70
N SER A 383 -19.86 -4.56 -61.79
CA SER A 383 -19.76 -6.03 -61.95
C SER A 383 -18.66 -6.68 -61.08
N SER A 384 -18.99 -7.87 -60.57
CA SER A 384 -18.15 -9.09 -60.43
C SER A 384 -16.95 -9.14 -59.45
N THR A 385 -17.14 -9.98 -58.41
CA THR A 385 -16.27 -11.10 -57.94
C THR A 385 -14.76 -11.04 -58.14
N ASN A 386 -13.99 -11.17 -57.05
CA ASN A 386 -13.24 -12.40 -56.76
C ASN A 386 -12.58 -12.45 -55.37
N THR A 387 -12.59 -13.67 -54.84
CA THR A 387 -11.72 -14.31 -53.84
C THR A 387 -10.26 -13.83 -53.77
N SER A 388 -9.66 -13.79 -52.58
CA SER A 388 -8.57 -14.70 -52.13
C SER A 388 -7.88 -14.26 -50.83
N LYS A 389 -7.53 -15.28 -50.04
CA LYS A 389 -6.68 -15.38 -48.86
C LYS A 389 -5.43 -14.48 -48.81
N LEU A 390 -5.09 -14.03 -47.61
CA LEU A 390 -3.94 -14.53 -46.83
C LEU A 390 -4.19 -14.34 -45.33
#